data_AF-A0A078R226-F1
#
_entry.id   AF-A0A078R226-F1
#
_cell.length_a   1.000
_cell.length_b   1.000
_cell.length_c   1.000
_cell.angle_alpha   90.00
_cell.angle_beta   90.00
_cell.angle_gamma   90.00
#
_symmetry.space_group_name_H-M   'P 1'
#
loop_
_entity.id
_entity.type
_entity.pdbx_description
1 polymer ?
#
loop_
_entity_poly.entity_id
_entity_poly.type
_entity_poly.pdbx_seq_one_letter_code
_entity_poly.pdbx_strand_id
1 'polypeptide(L)'
;MYICFALILVVLGMFYFVGYNNPVGEYNAPEHTETLIYLMYAMFGICVAVTVIGAIAQFGAALRDNPKSAIKSLIGLVLFVVVLVVSYGMGSDSPVVLADGSAYTDTGWLKITDMLIYSIYFLFGVAAIGTLVNLSGIFKR
;
A
#
# COMPACT_ATOMS: atom_id res chain seq x y z
N MET A 1 -12.36 -14.97 3.73
CA MET A 1 -12.01 -14.82 2.30
C MET A 1 -13.24 -14.77 1.40
N TYR A 2 -14.10 -15.79 1.35
CA TYR A 2 -15.27 -15.79 0.45
C TYR A 2 -16.25 -14.63 0.65
N ILE A 3 -16.53 -14.26 1.91
CA ILE A 3 -17.42 -13.12 2.24
C ILE A 3 -16.85 -11.80 1.71
N CYS A 4 -15.56 -11.55 1.94
CA CYS A 4 -14.88 -10.35 1.42
C CYS A 4 -14.94 -10.29 -0.10
N PHE A 5 -14.68 -11.43 -0.76
CA PHE A 5 -14.69 -11.51 -2.21
C PHE A 5 -16.09 -11.26 -2.80
N ALA A 6 -17.12 -11.85 -2.19
CA ALA A 6 -18.51 -11.61 -2.57
C ALA A 6 -18.92 -10.14 -2.41
N LEU A 7 -18.54 -9.50 -1.30
CA LEU A 7 -18.81 -8.07 -1.05
C LEU A 7 -18.14 -7.17 -2.11
N ILE A 8 -16.88 -7.45 -2.46
CA ILE A 8 -16.17 -6.71 -3.51
C ILE A 8 -16.89 -6.85 -4.85
N LEU A 9 -17.26 -8.08 -5.25
CA LEU A 9 -17.96 -8.30 -6.51
C LEU A 9 -19.32 -7.61 -6.57
N VAL A 10 -20.07 -7.59 -5.46
CA VAL A 10 -21.34 -6.86 -5.39
C VAL A 10 -21.13 -5.36 -5.58
N VAL A 11 -20.16 -4.77 -4.87
CA VAL A 11 -19.89 -3.32 -4.97
C VAL A 11 -19.31 -2.94 -6.33
N LEU A 12 -18.43 -3.76 -6.91
CA LEU A 12 -17.95 -3.55 -8.29
C LEU A 12 -19.07 -3.71 -9.30
N GLY A 13 -19.98 -4.67 -9.10
CA GLY A 13 -21.14 -4.85 -9.96
C GLY A 13 -22.05 -3.63 -9.95
N MET A 14 -22.33 -3.09 -8.76
CA MET A 14 -23.07 -1.84 -8.60
C MET A 14 -22.33 -0.66 -9.27
N PHE A 15 -21.02 -0.55 -9.08
CA PHE A 15 -20.21 0.52 -9.67
C PHE A 15 -20.18 0.48 -11.20
N TYR A 16 -20.00 -0.70 -11.82
CA TYR A 16 -19.84 -0.80 -13.27
C TYR A 16 -21.14 -0.99 -14.07
N PHE A 17 -22.22 -1.54 -13.47
CA PHE A 17 -23.42 -1.93 -14.22
C PHE A 17 -24.68 -1.08 -13.95
N VAL A 18 -24.70 -0.19 -12.95
CA VAL A 18 -25.90 0.61 -12.61
C VAL A 18 -26.02 1.89 -13.45
N GLY A 19 -24.90 2.44 -13.93
CA GLY A 19 -24.88 3.62 -14.81
C GLY A 19 -24.19 4.85 -14.20
N TYR A 20 -24.28 5.97 -14.89
CA TYR A 20 -23.55 7.22 -14.61
C TYR A 20 -24.52 8.36 -14.27
N ASN A 21 -25.08 8.32 -13.07
CA ASN A 21 -26.08 9.29 -12.57
C ASN A 21 -25.55 10.20 -11.45
N ASN A 22 -24.25 10.13 -11.13
CA ASN A 22 -23.64 10.92 -10.05
C ASN A 22 -22.87 12.13 -10.61
N PRO A 23 -23.38 13.37 -10.53
CA PRO A 23 -22.76 14.53 -11.16
C PRO A 23 -21.47 14.98 -10.45
N VAL A 24 -20.40 15.17 -11.23
CA VAL A 24 -19.09 15.69 -10.82
C VAL A 24 -18.58 16.70 -11.85
N GLY A 25 -18.80 17.98 -11.57
CA GLY A 25 -18.50 19.06 -12.51
C GLY A 25 -19.36 18.95 -13.77
N GLU A 26 -18.70 18.90 -14.94
CA GLU A 26 -19.39 18.72 -16.24
C GLU A 26 -19.62 17.25 -16.61
N TYR A 27 -19.12 16.30 -15.82
CA TYR A 27 -19.20 14.87 -16.10
C TYR A 27 -20.08 14.15 -15.08
N ASN A 28 -20.62 12.98 -15.46
CA ASN A 28 -21.26 12.08 -14.50
C ASN A 28 -20.31 10.92 -14.19
N ALA A 29 -20.02 10.73 -12.90
CA ALA A 29 -19.37 9.54 -12.37
C ALA A 29 -20.37 8.37 -12.25
N PRO A 30 -19.87 7.14 -12.12
CA PRO A 30 -20.69 5.99 -11.77
C PRO A 30 -21.50 6.23 -10.49
N GLU A 31 -22.74 5.76 -10.46
CA GLU A 31 -23.70 6.02 -9.38
C GLU A 31 -23.15 5.60 -7.99
N HIS A 32 -22.51 4.45 -7.92
CA HIS A 32 -21.97 3.89 -6.66
C HIS A 32 -20.49 4.19 -6.41
N THR A 33 -19.98 5.32 -6.93
CA THR A 33 -18.58 5.73 -6.73
C THR A 33 -18.23 5.89 -5.25
N GLU A 34 -19.09 6.53 -4.45
CA GLU A 34 -18.85 6.70 -3.01
C GLU A 34 -18.81 5.36 -2.28
N THR A 35 -19.73 4.44 -2.62
CA THR A 35 -19.77 3.10 -2.02
C THR A 35 -18.47 2.34 -2.27
N LEU A 36 -17.93 2.41 -3.50
CA LEU A 36 -16.65 1.80 -3.84
C LEU A 36 -15.50 2.41 -3.02
N ILE A 37 -15.46 3.74 -2.92
CA ILE A 37 -14.43 4.47 -2.16
C ILE A 37 -14.47 4.07 -0.67
N TYR A 38 -15.65 4.00 -0.05
CA TYR A 38 -15.78 3.57 1.34
C TYR A 38 -15.34 2.12 1.55
N LEU A 39 -15.68 1.21 0.62
CA LEU A 39 -15.21 -0.17 0.68
C LEU A 39 -13.68 -0.23 0.63
N MET A 40 -13.05 0.53 -0.28
CA MET A 40 -11.60 0.60 -0.42
C MET A 40 -10.94 1.09 0.88
N TYR A 41 -11.44 2.18 1.47
CA TYR A 41 -10.91 2.69 2.74
C TYR A 41 -11.09 1.71 3.90
N ALA A 42 -12.26 1.07 4.00
CA ALA A 42 -12.53 0.08 5.05
C ALA A 42 -11.57 -1.12 4.93
N MET A 43 -11.40 -1.65 3.71
CA MET A 43 -10.50 -2.76 3.45
C MET A 43 -9.03 -2.40 3.70
N PHE A 44 -8.60 -1.22 3.25
CA PHE A 44 -7.26 -0.71 3.52
C PHE A 44 -7.02 -0.58 5.03
N GLY A 45 -7.96 0.03 5.77
CA GLY A 45 -7.87 0.18 7.22
C GLY A 45 -7.76 -1.17 7.95
N ILE A 46 -8.59 -2.16 7.57
CA ILE A 46 -8.51 -3.52 8.11
C ILE A 46 -7.16 -4.16 7.80
N CYS A 47 -6.66 -4.02 6.57
CA CYS A 47 -5.38 -4.56 6.15
C CYS A 47 -4.23 -3.99 6.99
N VAL A 48 -4.19 -2.66 7.17
CA VAL A 48 -3.20 -2.00 8.02
C VAL A 48 -3.30 -2.49 9.47
N ALA A 49 -4.51 -2.55 10.03
CA ALA A 49 -4.72 -2.99 11.40
C ALA A 49 -4.22 -4.43 11.62
N VAL A 50 -4.62 -5.38 10.76
CA VAL A 50 -4.19 -6.78 10.84
C VAL A 50 -2.68 -6.90 10.65
N THR A 51 -2.09 -6.14 9.72
CA THR A 51 -0.63 -6.13 9.48
C THR A 51 0.12 -5.66 10.72
N VAL A 52 -0.32 -4.57 11.36
CA VAL A 52 0.32 -4.03 12.56
C VAL A 52 0.18 -4.99 13.74
N ILE A 53 -1.02 -5.53 13.99
CA ILE A 53 -1.26 -6.51 15.06
C ILE A 53 -0.40 -7.76 14.84
N GLY A 54 -0.36 -8.27 13.61
CA GLY A 54 0.46 -9.41 13.22
C GLY A 54 1.94 -9.15 13.45
N ALA A 55 2.44 -7.98 13.03
CA ALA A 55 3.83 -7.59 13.22
C ALA A 55 4.21 -7.51 14.71
N ILE A 56 3.37 -6.90 15.55
CA ILE A 56 3.60 -6.81 17.01
C ILE A 56 3.59 -8.20 17.64
N ALA A 57 2.61 -9.04 17.30
CA ALA A 57 2.50 -10.40 17.84
C ALA A 57 3.70 -11.27 17.45
N GLN A 58 4.12 -11.23 16.18
CA GLN A 58 5.30 -11.95 15.69
C GLN A 58 6.58 -11.45 16.35
N PHE A 59 6.73 -10.14 16.51
CA PHE A 59 7.89 -9.55 17.16
C PHE A 59 7.96 -9.95 18.64
N GLY A 60 6.83 -9.90 19.37
CA GLY A 60 6.75 -10.33 20.77
C GLY A 60 7.08 -11.81 20.95
N ALA A 61 6.58 -12.69 20.08
CA ALA A 61 6.93 -14.10 20.07
C ALA A 61 8.42 -14.32 19.80
N ALA A 62 8.97 -13.64 18.78
CA ALA A 62 10.40 -13.73 18.44
C ALA A 62 11.32 -13.26 19.58
N LEU A 63 10.93 -12.22 20.33
CA LEU A 63 11.66 -11.76 21.50
C LEU A 63 11.67 -12.78 22.65
N ARG A 64 10.55 -13.48 22.87
CA ARG A 64 10.43 -14.52 23.91
C ARG A 64 11.30 -15.73 23.57
N ASP A 65 11.24 -16.20 22.34
CA ASP A 65 11.85 -17.47 21.96
C ASP A 65 13.35 -17.31 21.66
N ASN A 66 13.73 -16.26 20.91
CA ASN A 66 15.10 -16.03 20.47
C ASN A 66 15.44 -14.53 20.40
N PRO A 67 15.66 -13.87 21.55
CA PRO A 67 15.83 -12.42 21.61
C PRO A 67 17.01 -11.92 20.76
N LYS A 68 18.09 -12.70 20.67
CA LYS A 68 19.25 -12.36 19.82
C LYS A 68 18.91 -12.31 18.33
N SER A 69 17.99 -13.17 17.87
CA SER A 69 17.57 -13.21 16.47
C SER A 69 16.55 -12.10 16.18
N ALA A 70 15.62 -11.85 17.09
CA ALA A 70 14.67 -10.74 17.00
C ALA A 70 15.36 -9.37 16.95
N ILE A 71 16.44 -9.17 17.72
CA ILE A 71 17.22 -7.93 17.63
C ILE A 71 17.90 -7.78 16.26
N LYS A 72 18.35 -8.88 15.64
CA LYS A 72 18.88 -8.83 14.27
C LYS A 72 17.80 -8.48 13.25
N SER A 73 16.54 -8.86 13.46
CA SER A 73 15.45 -8.48 12.54
C SER A 73 15.15 -6.98 12.57
N LEU A 74 15.51 -6.26 13.64
CA LEU A 74 15.42 -4.78 13.64
C LEU A 74 16.30 -4.15 12.55
N ILE A 75 17.40 -4.79 12.13
CA ILE A 75 18.24 -4.27 11.05
C ILE A 75 17.40 -4.13 9.76
N GLY A 76 16.57 -5.12 9.46
CA GLY A 76 15.65 -5.06 8.33
C GLY A 76 14.63 -3.92 8.45
N LEU A 77 14.11 -3.70 9.66
CA LEU A 77 13.20 -2.58 9.93
C LEU A 77 13.90 -1.21 9.77
N VAL A 78 15.12 -1.07 10.28
CA VAL A 78 15.92 0.16 10.12
C VAL A 78 16.18 0.44 8.65
N LEU A 79 16.59 -0.58 7.89
CA LEU A 79 16.78 -0.44 6.44
C LEU A 79 15.48 -0.04 5.73
N PHE A 80 14.35 -0.62 6.13
CA PHE A 80 13.04 -0.23 5.59
C PHE A 80 12.73 1.25 5.88
N VAL A 81 12.92 1.71 7.11
CA VAL A 81 12.72 3.13 7.48
C VAL A 81 13.65 4.05 6.67
N VAL A 82 14.91 3.65 6.46
CA VAL A 82 15.84 4.42 5.62
C VAL A 82 15.31 4.57 4.19
N VAL A 83 14.78 3.50 3.60
CA VAL A 83 14.15 3.55 2.27
C VAL A 83 12.99 4.53 2.25
N LEU A 84 12.13 4.53 3.28
CA LEU A 84 11.00 5.46 3.38
C LEU A 84 11.47 6.93 3.49
N VAL A 85 12.48 7.22 4.30
CA VAL A 85 13.00 8.59 4.47
C VAL A 85 13.64 9.10 3.19
N VAL A 86 14.46 8.27 2.53
CA VAL A 86 15.12 8.65 1.26
C VAL A 86 14.08 8.87 0.17
N SER A 87 13.11 7.95 0.03
CA SER A 87 12.07 8.06 -1.00
C SER A 87 11.15 9.26 -0.77
N TYR A 88 10.82 9.62 0.47
CA TYR A 88 10.11 10.85 0.78
C TYR A 88 10.89 12.10 0.38
N GLY A 89 12.20 12.12 0.67
CA GLY A 89 13.08 13.23 0.28
C GLY A 89 13.22 13.39 -1.23
N MET A 90 13.03 12.30 -1.99
CA MET A 90 13.01 12.31 -3.45
C MET A 90 11.62 12.64 -4.05
N GLY A 91 10.57 12.65 -3.23
CA GLY A 91 9.20 12.92 -3.68
C GLY A 91 9.04 14.33 -4.25
N SER A 92 8.18 14.47 -5.25
CA SER A 92 7.91 15.70 -5.96
C SER A 92 6.99 16.64 -5.17
N ASP A 93 7.32 17.94 -5.21
CA ASP A 93 6.48 19.00 -4.66
C ASP A 93 5.58 19.64 -5.73
N SER A 94 5.67 19.17 -6.98
CA SER A 94 4.91 19.71 -8.11
C SER A 94 3.43 19.39 -8.00
N PRO A 95 2.53 20.38 -8.15
CA PRO A 95 1.09 20.15 -8.16
C PRO A 95 0.66 19.14 -9.23
N VAL A 96 -0.32 18.31 -8.90
CA VAL A 96 -0.91 17.34 -9.83
C VAL A 96 -2.26 17.86 -10.31
N VAL A 97 -2.44 17.93 -11.63
CA VAL A 97 -3.72 18.33 -12.23
C VAL A 97 -4.69 17.15 -12.17
N LEU A 98 -5.85 17.37 -11.55
CA LEU A 98 -6.93 16.41 -11.39
C LEU A 98 -7.82 16.38 -12.64
N ALA A 99 -8.67 15.35 -12.71
CA ALA A 99 -9.55 15.13 -13.86
C ALA A 99 -10.58 16.25 -14.08
N ASP A 100 -10.89 17.03 -13.05
CA ASP A 100 -11.77 18.20 -13.10
C ASP A 100 -11.03 19.51 -13.46
N GLY A 101 -9.72 19.43 -13.75
CA GLY A 101 -8.88 20.57 -14.07
C GLY A 101 -8.35 21.35 -12.86
N SER A 102 -8.75 20.99 -11.64
CA SER A 102 -8.17 21.57 -10.43
C SER A 102 -6.77 21.01 -10.15
N ALA A 103 -5.96 21.74 -9.38
CA ALA A 103 -4.62 21.30 -9.01
C ALA A 103 -4.61 20.83 -7.54
N TYR A 104 -4.15 19.60 -7.32
CA TYR A 104 -3.82 19.12 -5.99
C TYR A 104 -2.43 19.63 -5.59
N THR A 105 -2.38 20.46 -4.55
CA THR A 105 -1.18 21.20 -4.14
C THR A 105 -0.65 20.81 -2.75
N ASP A 106 -1.29 19.86 -2.07
CA ASP A 106 -0.82 19.41 -0.76
C ASP A 106 0.46 18.59 -0.91
N THR A 107 1.57 19.30 -0.72
CA THR A 107 2.93 18.78 -0.86
C THR A 107 3.20 17.59 0.06
N GLY A 108 2.59 17.52 1.25
CA GLY A 108 2.80 16.42 2.18
C GLY A 108 2.25 15.11 1.62
N TRP A 109 1.01 15.13 1.13
CA TRP A 109 0.38 13.96 0.53
C TRP A 109 0.96 13.57 -0.82
N LEU A 110 1.40 14.56 -1.61
CA LEU A 110 2.14 14.31 -2.86
C LEU A 110 3.43 13.51 -2.57
N LYS A 111 4.24 13.99 -1.62
CA LYS A 111 5.47 13.28 -1.22
C LYS A 111 5.22 11.93 -0.57
N ILE A 112 4.17 11.77 0.23
CA ILE A 112 3.80 10.45 0.79
C ILE A 112 3.45 9.48 -0.34
N THR A 113 2.72 9.93 -1.36
CA THR A 113 2.36 9.09 -2.51
C THR A 113 3.61 8.63 -3.25
N ASP A 114 4.52 9.55 -3.58
CA ASP A 114 5.79 9.24 -4.25
C ASP A 114 6.68 8.34 -3.41
N MET A 115 6.78 8.61 -2.09
CA MET A 115 7.50 7.80 -1.13
C MET A 115 7.06 6.33 -1.20
N LEU A 116 5.74 6.08 -1.16
CA LEU A 116 5.18 4.73 -1.22
C LEU A 116 5.45 4.06 -2.57
N ILE A 117 5.31 4.79 -3.69
CA ILE A 117 5.56 4.27 -5.04
C ILE A 117 7.03 3.87 -5.19
N TYR A 118 7.96 4.77 -4.87
CA TYR A 118 9.40 4.51 -4.96
C TYR A 118 9.83 3.36 -4.05
N SER A 119 9.31 3.33 -2.81
CA SER A 119 9.61 2.27 -1.86
C SER A 119 9.13 0.91 -2.36
N ILE A 120 7.91 0.82 -2.89
CA ILE A 120 7.37 -0.42 -3.43
C ILE A 120 8.21 -0.92 -4.61
N TYR A 121 8.55 -0.06 -5.58
CA TYR A 121 9.35 -0.48 -6.73
C TYR A 121 10.76 -0.93 -6.32
N PHE A 122 11.39 -0.21 -5.40
CA PHE A 122 12.70 -0.59 -4.87
C PHE A 122 12.65 -1.94 -4.16
N LEU A 123 11.71 -2.11 -3.21
CA LEU A 123 11.58 -3.35 -2.44
C LEU A 123 11.17 -4.52 -3.32
N PHE A 124 10.32 -4.30 -4.33
CA PHE A 124 9.97 -5.31 -5.32
C PHE A 124 11.21 -5.76 -6.11
N GLY A 125 12.05 -4.82 -6.56
CA GLY A 125 13.32 -5.14 -7.22
C GLY A 125 14.27 -5.95 -6.34
N VAL A 126 14.44 -5.55 -5.08
CA VAL A 126 15.25 -6.29 -4.10
C VAL A 126 14.69 -7.68 -3.84
N ALA A 127 13.38 -7.82 -3.68
CA ALA A 127 12.71 -9.10 -3.45
C ALA A 127 12.82 -10.03 -4.66
N ALA A 128 12.67 -9.50 -5.87
CA ALA A 128 12.83 -10.26 -7.11
C ALA A 128 14.26 -10.79 -7.25
N ILE A 129 15.27 -9.93 -7.07
CA ILE A 129 16.69 -10.32 -7.10
C ILE A 129 16.98 -11.35 -6.00
N GLY A 130 16.54 -11.10 -4.76
CA GLY A 130 16.74 -12.02 -3.64
C GLY A 130 16.13 -13.40 -3.90
N THR A 131 14.96 -13.45 -4.51
CA THR A 131 14.30 -14.71 -4.89
C THR A 131 15.07 -15.44 -5.99
N LEU A 132 15.52 -14.73 -7.02
CA LEU A 132 16.34 -15.31 -8.10
C LEU A 132 17.66 -15.89 -7.57
N VAL A 133 18.33 -15.16 -6.68
CA VAL A 133 19.59 -15.61 -6.08
C VAL A 133 19.38 -16.81 -5.14
N ASN A 134 18.25 -16.86 -4.43
CA ASN A 134 17.88 -18.03 -3.63
C ASN A 134 17.63 -19.27 -4.51
N LEU A 135 16.88 -19.09 -5.60
CA LEU A 135 16.56 -20.17 -6.55
C LEU A 135 17.78 -20.64 -7.35
N SER A 136 18.73 -19.76 -7.67
CA SER A 136 19.95 -20.11 -8.42
C SER A 136 20.93 -20.99 -7.64
N GLY A 137 20.70 -21.20 -6.34
CA GLY A 137 21.51 -22.10 -5.51
C GLY A 137 22.92 -21.60 -5.21
N ILE A 138 23.24 -20.35 -5.57
CA ILE A 138 24.56 -19.74 -5.35
C ILE A 138 24.96 -19.75 -3.86
N PHE A 139 23.98 -19.68 -2.96
CA PHE A 139 24.17 -19.73 -1.50
C PHE A 139 23.90 -21.09 -0.86
N LYS A 140 23.69 -22.18 -1.63
CA LYS A 140 23.47 -23.53 -1.08
C LYS A 140 24.78 -24.30 -0.80
N ARG A 141 25.86 -23.60 -0.43
CA ARG A 141 27.11 -24.22 0.04
C ARG A 141 27.19 -24.23 1.55
#